data_AF-A0A8D8MZB8-F1
#
_entry.id   AF-A0A8D8MZB8-F1
#
_cell.length_a   1.000
_cell.length_b   1.000
_cell.length_c   1.000
_cell.angle_alpha   90.00
_cell.angle_beta   90.00
_cell.angle_gamma   90.00
#
_symmetry.space_group_name_H-M   'P 1'
#
loop_
_entity.id
_entity.type
_entity.pdbx_description
1 polymer ?
#
loop_
_entity_poly.entity_id
_entity_poly.type
_entity_poly.pdbx_seq_one_letter_code
_entity_poly.pdbx_strand_id
1 'polypeptide(L)'
;LDSSGSMSGKEYQLAMATASAIMDTLGDDDYFNLISFSDQAKVIVPCFQDKMVRATPDNVKEVKTAIQTVECENTANFSAALESAFELLRRYNQSSLGSQCNQAIML
;
A
#
# COMPACT_ATOMS: atom_id res chain seq x y z
N LEU A 1 -1.00 5.29 0.46
CA LEU A 1 -1.81 5.86 1.56
C LEU A 1 -1.08 7.08 2.10
N ASP A 2 -1.68 8.25 1.98
CA ASP A 2 -1.14 9.49 2.55
C ASP A 2 -1.27 9.46 4.08
N SER A 3 -0.14 9.54 4.77
CA SER A 3 -0.02 9.65 6.22
C SER A 3 0.67 10.96 6.63
N SER A 4 0.53 12.00 5.81
CA SER A 4 0.95 13.36 6.15
C SER A 4 0.10 13.95 7.28
N GLY A 5 0.64 14.96 7.98
CA GLY A 5 -0.08 15.62 9.07
C GLY A 5 -1.44 16.21 8.68
N SER A 6 -1.61 16.59 7.40
CA SER A 6 -2.90 17.07 6.86
C SER A 6 -3.99 16.01 6.80
N MET A 7 -3.63 14.72 6.82
CA MET A 7 -4.59 13.62 6.82
C MET A 7 -5.07 13.27 8.23
N SER A 8 -4.52 13.87 9.29
CA SER A 8 -4.85 13.49 10.67
C SER A 8 -6.35 13.60 10.98
N GLY A 9 -6.90 12.60 11.67
CA GLY A 9 -8.30 12.58 12.09
C GLY A 9 -9.22 11.84 11.11
N LYS A 10 -10.27 12.52 10.61
CA LYS A 10 -11.36 11.88 9.86
C LYS A 10 -10.94 11.52 8.44
N GLU A 11 -10.07 12.32 7.86
CA GLU A 11 -9.52 12.18 6.51
C GLU A 11 -8.73 10.87 6.41
N TYR A 12 -7.86 10.59 7.40
CA TYR A 12 -7.15 9.32 7.50
C TYR A 12 -8.09 8.14 7.73
N GLN A 13 -9.10 8.29 8.61
CA GLN A 13 -10.08 7.22 8.83
C GLN A 13 -10.85 6.86 7.55
N LEU A 14 -11.22 7.85 6.75
CA LEU A 14 -11.88 7.64 5.46
C LEU A 14 -10.93 6.99 4.44
N ALA A 15 -9.67 7.43 4.39
CA ALA A 15 -8.67 6.83 3.51
C ALA A 15 -8.39 5.36 3.88
N MET A 16 -8.27 5.05 5.18
CA MET A 16 -8.13 3.69 5.68
C MET A 16 -9.36 2.82 5.34
N ALA A 17 -10.57 3.34 5.54
CA ALA A 17 -11.79 2.61 5.21
C ALA A 17 -11.88 2.33 3.70
N THR A 18 -11.49 3.28 2.87
CA THR A 18 -11.44 3.14 1.41
C THR A 18 -10.40 2.11 0.98
N ALA A 19 -9.18 2.18 1.52
CA ALA A 19 -8.13 1.20 1.26
C ALA A 19 -8.56 -0.22 1.71
N SER A 20 -9.22 -0.33 2.86
CA SER A 20 -9.79 -1.59 3.34
C SER A 20 -10.82 -2.15 2.36
N ALA A 21 -11.75 -1.32 1.89
CA ALA A 21 -12.78 -1.72 0.94
C ALA A 21 -12.18 -2.15 -0.41
N ILE A 22 -11.12 -1.48 -0.89
CA ILE A 22 -10.39 -1.90 -2.09
C ILE A 22 -9.76 -3.27 -1.89
N MET A 23 -9.09 -3.50 -0.76
CA MET A 23 -8.49 -4.81 -0.46
C MET A 23 -9.53 -5.93 -0.37
N ASP A 24 -10.76 -5.63 0.05
CA ASP A 24 -11.88 -6.59 0.07
C ASP A 24 -12.37 -7.01 -1.33
N THR A 25 -12.00 -6.26 -2.37
CA THR A 25 -12.33 -6.61 -3.77
C THR A 25 -11.28 -7.47 -4.46
N LEU A 26 -10.11 -7.66 -3.85
CA LEU A 26 -9.02 -8.45 -4.42
C LEU A 26 -9.33 -9.94 -4.32
N GLY A 27 -9.09 -10.67 -5.41
CA GLY A 27 -9.19 -12.14 -5.46
C GLY A 27 -7.91 -12.83 -5.00
N ASP A 28 -7.99 -14.14 -4.75
CA ASP A 28 -6.86 -14.94 -4.26
C ASP A 28 -5.65 -14.98 -5.22
N ASP A 29 -5.86 -14.72 -6.51
CA ASP A 29 -4.82 -14.66 -7.55
C ASP A 29 -4.23 -13.25 -7.74
N ASP A 30 -4.75 -12.24 -7.02
CA ASP A 30 -4.23 -10.88 -7.07
C ASP A 30 -3.03 -10.71 -6.15
N TYR A 31 -2.16 -9.77 -6.53
CA TYR A 31 -0.98 -9.40 -5.78
C TYR A 31 -1.05 -7.92 -5.44
N PHE A 32 -0.76 -7.57 -4.20
CA PHE A 32 -0.85 -6.21 -3.71
C PHE A 32 0.29 -5.88 -2.74
N ASN A 33 0.47 -4.58 -2.51
CA ASN A 33 1.25 -4.04 -1.41
C ASN A 33 0.66 -2.68 -1.04
N LEU A 34 0.83 -2.25 0.21
CA LEU A 34 0.34 -0.97 0.69
C LEU A 34 1.51 -0.13 1.23
N ILE A 35 1.75 0.98 0.53
CA ILE A 35 2.79 1.95 0.85
C ILE A 35 2.12 3.13 1.56
N SER A 36 2.58 3.43 2.78
CA SER A 36 2.28 4.67 3.48
C SER A 36 3.33 5.71 3.16
N PHE A 37 2.95 6.98 3.03
CA PHE A 37 3.92 8.04 2.80
C PHE A 37 3.58 9.31 3.58
N SER A 38 4.63 9.91 4.14
CA SER A 38 4.65 11.28 4.66
C SER A 38 5.83 11.98 4.00
N ASP A 39 6.89 12.34 4.73
CA ASP A 39 8.15 12.82 4.17
C ASP A 39 8.90 11.70 3.41
N GLN A 40 8.64 10.45 3.79
CA GLN A 40 9.23 9.24 3.22
C GLN A 40 8.16 8.19 2.90
N ALA A 41 8.42 7.36 1.89
CA ALA A 41 7.58 6.23 1.53
C ALA A 41 8.04 4.96 2.28
N LYS A 42 7.11 4.28 2.94
CA LYS A 42 7.37 3.08 3.74
C LYS A 42 6.28 2.04 3.51
N VAL A 43 6.64 0.76 3.51
CA VAL A 43 5.65 -0.31 3.49
C VAL A 43 5.09 -0.49 4.90
N ILE A 44 3.77 -0.67 5.02
CA ILE A 44 3.09 -0.74 6.32
C ILE A 44 3.45 -2.02 7.09
N VAL A 45 3.65 -3.13 6.38
CA VAL A 45 4.09 -4.41 6.96
C VAL A 45 5.57 -4.61 6.62
N PRO A 46 6.50 -4.60 7.60
CA PRO A 46 7.94 -4.70 7.34
C PRO A 46 8.35 -5.96 6.57
N CYS A 47 7.64 -7.07 6.81
CA CYS A 47 7.88 -8.30 6.06
C CYS A 47 7.55 -8.17 4.57
N PHE A 48 6.75 -7.18 4.16
CA PHE A 48 6.33 -6.94 2.78
C PHE A 48 7.21 -5.89 2.08
N GLN A 49 8.33 -5.52 2.69
CA GLN A 49 9.32 -4.66 2.08
C GLN A 49 9.75 -5.22 0.72
N ASP A 50 9.75 -4.35 -0.29
CA ASP A 50 10.23 -4.61 -1.66
C ASP A 50 9.56 -5.78 -2.38
N LYS A 51 8.40 -6.26 -1.91
CA LYS A 51 7.69 -7.40 -2.50
C LYS A 51 6.19 -7.17 -2.62
N MET A 52 5.60 -7.65 -3.70
CA MET A 52 4.16 -7.80 -3.85
C MET A 52 3.74 -9.12 -3.18
N VAL A 53 2.69 -9.09 -2.37
CA VAL A 53 2.17 -10.27 -1.69
C VAL A 53 0.84 -10.67 -2.26
N ARG A 54 0.55 -11.98 -2.25
CA ARG A 54 -0.74 -12.50 -2.70
C ARG A 54 -1.86 -12.01 -1.76
N ALA A 55 -3.02 -11.67 -2.31
CA ALA A 55 -4.19 -11.20 -1.58
C ALA A 55 -4.95 -12.30 -0.82
N THR A 56 -4.22 -13.12 -0.05
CA THR A 56 -4.85 -14.10 0.84
C THR A 56 -5.58 -13.41 1.99
N PRO A 57 -6.64 -14.03 2.55
CA PRO A 57 -7.36 -13.46 3.70
C PRO A 57 -6.45 -13.08 4.87
N ASP A 58 -5.40 -13.88 5.13
CA ASP A 58 -4.43 -13.61 6.18
C ASP A 58 -3.56 -12.39 5.89
N ASN A 59 -3.03 -12.26 4.66
CA ASN A 59 -2.21 -11.11 4.27
C ASN A 59 -3.04 -9.81 4.27
N VAL A 60 -4.28 -9.87 3.77
CA VAL A 60 -5.20 -8.72 3.78
C VAL A 60 -5.50 -8.30 5.22
N LYS A 61 -5.78 -9.26 6.12
CA LYS A 61 -6.02 -8.99 7.53
C LYS A 61 -4.80 -8.37 8.23
N GLU A 62 -3.61 -8.86 7.92
CA GLU A 62 -2.35 -8.33 8.47
C GLU A 62 -2.18 -6.86 8.08
N VAL A 63 -2.33 -6.53 6.79
CA VAL A 63 -2.22 -5.15 6.30
C VAL A 63 -3.29 -4.26 6.93
N LYS A 64 -4.54 -4.70 7.01
CA LYS A 64 -5.63 -3.94 7.66
C LYS A 64 -5.34 -3.62 9.11
N THR A 65 -4.74 -4.56 9.85
CA THR A 65 -4.37 -4.35 11.25
C THR A 65 -3.21 -3.35 11.36
N ALA A 66 -2.21 -3.50 10.50
CA ALA A 66 -1.03 -2.65 10.51
C ALA A 66 -1.34 -1.18 10.11
N ILE A 67 -2.29 -0.94 9.20
CA ILE A 67 -2.72 0.43 8.85
C ILE A 67 -3.23 1.21 10.08
N GLN A 68 -3.91 0.54 11.01
CA GLN A 68 -4.48 1.21 12.20
C GLN A 68 -3.43 1.79 13.13
N THR A 69 -2.18 1.32 13.04
CA THR A 69 -1.06 1.77 13.88
C THR A 69 -0.24 2.91 13.27
N VAL A 70 -0.57 3.34 12.04
CA VAL A 70 0.17 4.40 11.36
C VAL A 70 -0.25 5.76 11.90
N GLU A 71 0.74 6.54 12.33
CA GLU A 71 0.54 7.92 12.75
C GLU A 71 0.69 8.90 11.57
N CYS A 72 -0.12 9.95 11.58
CA CYS A 72 -0.07 11.00 10.57
C CYS A 72 0.90 12.10 10.99
N GLU A 73 1.98 12.28 10.25
CA GLU A 73 3.06 13.23 10.58
C GLU A 73 3.67 13.86 9.33
N ASN A 74 4.42 14.94 9.50
CA ASN A 74 5.19 15.60 8.42
C ASN A 74 4.33 16.02 7.20
N THR A 75 5.01 16.29 6.08
CA THR A 75 4.41 16.75 4.82
C THR A 75 4.43 15.63 3.79
N ALA A 76 3.39 15.53 2.95
CA ALA A 76 3.29 14.53 1.89
C ALA A 76 4.37 14.70 0.81
N ASN A 77 5.16 13.64 0.59
CA ASN A 77 6.13 13.50 -0.49
C ASN A 77 5.62 12.48 -1.52
N PHE A 78 4.75 12.96 -2.41
CA PHE A 78 4.15 12.14 -3.47
C PHE A 78 5.19 11.57 -4.44
N SER A 79 6.27 12.31 -4.72
CA SER A 79 7.34 11.85 -5.61
C SER A 79 7.99 10.59 -5.08
N ALA A 80 8.40 10.58 -3.80
CA ALA A 80 8.99 9.40 -3.18
C ALA A 80 8.03 8.20 -3.15
N ALA A 81 6.74 8.45 -2.91
CA ALA A 81 5.72 7.40 -2.91
C ALA A 81 5.54 6.76 -4.29
N LEU A 82 5.42 7.59 -5.34
CA LEU A 82 5.25 7.12 -6.71
C LEU A 82 6.51 6.43 -7.22
N GLU A 83 7.70 6.98 -6.96
CA GLU A 83 8.98 6.32 -7.30
C GLU A 83 9.06 4.92 -6.70
N SER A 84 8.77 4.78 -5.40
CA SER A 84 8.76 3.48 -4.73
C SER A 84 7.73 2.51 -5.34
N ALA A 85 6.52 2.98 -5.64
CA ALA A 85 5.47 2.16 -6.25
C ALA A 85 5.84 1.70 -7.67
N PHE A 86 6.38 2.60 -8.51
CA PHE A 86 6.81 2.27 -9.86
C PHE A 86 8.00 1.32 -9.88
N GLU A 87 8.98 1.50 -8.98
CA GLU A 87 10.09 0.57 -8.83
C GLU A 87 9.61 -0.83 -8.47
N LEU A 88 8.67 -0.94 -7.53
CA LEU A 88 8.09 -2.23 -7.14
C LEU A 88 7.40 -2.90 -8.34
N LEU A 89 6.52 -2.20 -9.05
CA LEU A 89 5.82 -2.75 -10.21
C LEU A 89 6.77 -3.14 -11.34
N ARG A 90 7.83 -2.36 -11.56
CA ARG A 90 8.85 -2.66 -12.57
C ARG A 90 9.60 -3.97 -12.27
N ARG A 91 9.98 -4.22 -11.01
CA ARG A 91 10.62 -5.48 -10.61
C ARG A 91 9.73 -6.69 -10.88
N TYR A 92 8.43 -6.57 -10.62
CA TYR A 92 7.47 -7.66 -10.81
C TYR A 92 7.08 -7.90 -12.27
N ASN A 93 7.11 -6.87 -13.11
CA ASN A 93 6.95 -7.01 -14.55
C ASN A 93 8.13 -7.79 -15.17
N GLN A 94 9.35 -7.55 -14.69
CA GLN A 94 10.55 -8.20 -15.24
C GLN A 94 10.80 -9.63 -14.70
N SER A 95 10.30 -9.96 -13.52
CA SER A 95 10.63 -11.21 -12.81
C SER A 95 9.64 -12.35 -13.01
N SER A 96 8.47 -12.12 -13.60
CA SER A 96 7.37 -13.10 -13.68
C SER A 96 6.85 -13.61 -12.32
N LEU A 97 7.17 -12.95 -11.19
CA LEU A 97 6.84 -13.37 -9.82
C LEU A 97 5.49 -12.83 -9.28
N GLY A 98 4.68 -12.21 -10.14
CA GLY A 98 3.34 -11.67 -9.81
C GLY A 98 2.28 -12.18 -10.80
N SER A 99 1.08 -11.59 -10.79
CA SER A 99 -0.03 -12.03 -11.66
C SER A 99 0.21 -11.83 -13.16
N GLN A 100 1.20 -11.02 -13.56
CA GLN A 100 1.53 -10.69 -14.96
C GLN A 100 0.34 -10.21 -15.81
N CYS A 101 -0.69 -9.67 -15.16
CA CYS A 101 -1.89 -9.15 -15.80
C CYS A 101 -1.89 -7.61 -15.73
N ASN A 102 -2.93 -7.04 -15.13
CA ASN A 102 -3.07 -5.60 -14.98
C ASN A 102 -2.16 -5.09 -13.87
N GLN A 103 -1.47 -3.97 -14.12
CA GLN A 103 -0.71 -3.24 -13.12
C GLN A 103 -1.40 -1.89 -12.86
N ALA A 104 -1.69 -1.59 -11.61
CA ALA A 104 -2.34 -0.35 -11.21
C ALA A 104 -1.74 0.19 -9.90
N ILE A 105 -1.75 1.52 -9.78
CA ILE A 105 -1.44 2.24 -8.54
C ILE A 105 -2.70 3.01 -8.18
N MET A 106 -3.16 2.87 -6.94
CA MET A 106 -4.24 3.66 -6.36
C MET A 106 -3.63 4.54 -5.26
N LEU A 107 -3.93 5.84 -5.29
CA LEU A 107 -3.37 6.85 -4.40
C LEU A 107 -4.46 7.44 -3.51
#